data_AF-A0A3N9V1C6-F1
#
_entry.id   AF-A0A3N9V1C6-F1
#
_cell.length_a   1.000
_cell.length_b   1.000
_cell.length_c   1.000
_cell.angle_alpha   90.00
_cell.angle_beta   90.00
_cell.angle_gamma   90.00
#
_symmetry.space_group_name_H-M   'P 1'
#
loop_
_entity.id
_entity.type
_entity.pdbx_description
1 polymer ?
#
loop_
_entity_poly.entity_id
_entity_poly.type
_entity_poly.pdbx_seq_one_letter_code
_entity_poly.pdbx_strand_id
1 'polypeptide(L)'
;MAMFLSIFLTIGFAFWFYKTAERLHANAVQWAIAGAIAYQLPAWGWMLTVAKPYLSSIQGTANKASMSAGLIGHSWLVIGIIVALLVYKFALLKTSVKIS
;
A
#
# COMPACT_ATOMS: atom_id res chain seq x y z
N MET A 1 0.42 -12.35 11.63
CA MET A 1 1.68 -11.56 11.53
C MET A 1 1.63 -10.50 10.44
N ALA A 2 1.30 -10.82 9.18
CA ALA A 2 1.31 -9.85 8.06
C ALA A 2 0.39 -8.61 8.25
N MET A 3 -0.74 -8.74 8.94
CA MET A 3 -1.65 -7.60 9.20
C MET A 3 -1.06 -6.53 10.14
N PHE A 4 -0.19 -6.90 11.07
CA PHE A 4 0.47 -5.92 11.94
C PHE A 4 1.50 -5.11 11.15
N LEU A 5 2.26 -5.78 10.29
CA LEU A 5 3.21 -5.14 9.36
C LEU A 5 2.50 -4.14 8.45
N SER A 6 1.31 -4.47 7.92
CA SER A 6 0.55 -3.53 7.11
C SER A 6 0.14 -2.29 7.88
N ILE A 7 -0.26 -2.41 9.15
CA ILE A 7 -0.68 -1.25 9.96
C ILE A 7 0.49 -0.29 10.18
N PHE A 8 1.67 -0.81 10.53
CA PHE A 8 2.87 0.02 10.67
C PHE A 8 3.26 0.70 9.35
N LEU A 9 3.16 -0.02 8.23
CA LEU A 9 3.38 0.55 6.90
C LEU A 9 2.35 1.64 6.57
N THR A 10 1.07 1.42 6.83
CA THR A 10 0.00 2.41 6.61
C THR A 10 0.25 3.68 7.42
N ILE A 11 0.61 3.54 8.70
CA ILE A 11 0.97 4.68 9.56
C ILE A 11 2.21 5.40 9.03
N GLY A 12 3.23 4.66 8.59
CA GLY A 12 4.43 5.22 7.98
C GLY A 12 4.14 6.03 6.72
N PHE A 13 3.32 5.48 5.81
CA PHE A 13 2.88 6.20 4.61
C PHE A 13 2.01 7.41 4.94
N ALA A 14 1.08 7.29 5.88
CA ALA A 14 0.26 8.41 6.33
C ALA A 14 1.13 9.55 6.89
N PHE A 15 2.12 9.23 7.72
CA PHE A 15 3.06 10.20 8.27
C PHE A 15 3.95 10.83 7.18
N TRP A 16 4.41 10.03 6.22
CA TRP A 16 5.21 10.54 5.10
C TRP A 16 4.43 11.49 4.20
N PHE A 17 3.17 11.17 3.91
CA PHE A 17 2.25 12.04 3.18
C PHE A 17 1.93 13.31 3.98
N TYR A 18 1.69 13.19 5.29
CA TYR A 18 1.48 14.33 6.19
C TYR A 18 2.65 15.30 6.16
N LYS A 19 3.88 14.82 6.42
CA LYS A 19 5.10 15.65 6.42
C LYS A 19 5.37 16.29 5.06
N THR A 20 5.07 15.58 3.98
CA THR A 20 5.29 16.13 2.64
C THR A 20 4.22 17.18 2.30
N ALA A 21 2.96 16.95 2.65
CA ALA A 21 1.90 17.93 2.46
C ALA A 21 2.11 19.20 3.29
N GLU A 22 2.60 19.08 4.54
CA GLU A 22 3.02 20.24 5.35
C GLU A 22 4.11 21.06 4.65
N ARG A 23 5.14 20.39 4.10
CA ARG A 23 6.20 21.06 3.33
C ARG A 23 5.69 21.76 2.07
N LEU A 24 4.58 21.28 1.52
CA LEU A 24 3.95 21.83 0.31
C LEU A 24 2.86 22.86 0.63
N HIS A 25 2.70 23.27 1.90
CA HIS A 25 1.60 24.16 2.36
C HIS A 25 0.20 23.69 1.94
N ALA A 26 0.03 22.39 1.69
CA ALA A 26 -1.24 21.78 1.37
C ALA A 26 -1.92 21.25 2.64
N ASN A 27 -3.19 20.87 2.53
CA ASN A 27 -3.96 20.37 3.67
C ASN A 27 -3.43 19.00 4.15
N ALA A 28 -2.55 19.01 5.14
CA ALA A 28 -1.75 17.85 5.54
C ALA A 28 -2.59 16.67 6.07
N VAL A 29 -3.69 16.97 6.77
CA VAL A 29 -4.59 15.95 7.30
C VAL A 29 -5.32 15.20 6.19
N GLN A 30 -5.80 15.92 5.16
CA GLN A 30 -6.44 15.28 3.99
C GLN A 30 -5.46 14.37 3.25
N TRP A 31 -4.20 14.81 3.09
CA TRP A 31 -3.18 14.00 2.40
C TRP A 31 -2.69 12.80 3.22
N ALA A 32 -2.66 12.91 4.55
CA ALA A 32 -2.37 11.77 5.42
C ALA A 32 -3.44 10.67 5.26
N ILE A 33 -4.72 11.05 5.24
CA ILE A 33 -5.84 10.14 5.01
C ILE A 33 -5.75 9.56 3.59
N ALA A 34 -5.46 10.38 2.58
CA ALA A 34 -5.28 9.91 1.21
C ALA A 34 -4.14 8.90 1.08
N GLY A 35 -3.01 9.11 1.76
CA GLY A 35 -1.88 8.16 1.80
C GLY A 35 -2.25 6.83 2.47
N ALA A 36 -3.00 6.88 3.58
CA ALA A 36 -3.50 5.68 4.25
C ALA A 36 -4.45 4.87 3.34
N ILE A 37 -5.40 5.56 2.68
CA ILE A 37 -6.35 4.93 1.75
C ILE A 37 -5.63 4.38 0.52
N ALA A 38 -4.68 5.15 -0.05
CA ALA A 38 -3.90 4.76 -1.22
C ALA A 38 -3.06 3.51 -0.98
N TYR A 39 -2.61 3.29 0.25
CA TYR A 39 -1.93 2.06 0.63
C TYR A 39 -2.92 0.91 0.91
N GLN A 40 -4.00 1.18 1.67
CA GLN A 40 -4.88 0.13 2.18
C GLN A 40 -5.82 -0.48 1.13
N LEU A 41 -6.43 0.34 0.26
CA LEU A 41 -7.39 -0.14 -0.74
C LEU A 41 -6.77 -1.11 -1.75
N PRO A 42 -5.62 -0.82 -2.38
CA PRO A 42 -4.99 -1.73 -3.33
C PRO A 42 -4.43 -2.97 -2.63
N ALA A 43 -3.92 -2.82 -1.41
CA ALA A 43 -3.42 -3.93 -0.61
C ALA A 43 -4.55 -4.93 -0.30
N TRP A 44 -5.73 -4.45 0.11
CA TRP A 44 -6.91 -5.30 0.30
C TRP A 44 -7.46 -5.86 -1.00
N GLY A 45 -7.52 -5.06 -2.06
CA GLY A 45 -7.93 -5.51 -3.39
C GLY A 45 -7.09 -6.69 -3.85
N TRP A 46 -5.77 -6.57 -3.82
CA TRP A 46 -4.84 -7.62 -4.21
C TRP A 46 -4.91 -8.85 -3.29
N MET A 47 -5.08 -8.63 -1.99
CA MET A 47 -5.25 -9.73 -1.03
C MET A 47 -6.49 -10.58 -1.35
N LEU A 48 -7.60 -9.93 -1.67
CA LEU A 48 -8.88 -10.61 -1.93
C LEU A 48 -8.94 -11.23 -3.33
N THR A 49 -8.41 -10.58 -4.36
CA THR A 49 -8.53 -11.04 -5.75
C THR A 49 -7.38 -11.93 -6.22
N VAL A 50 -6.20 -11.81 -5.62
CA VAL A 50 -5.00 -12.55 -6.05
C VAL A 50 -4.54 -13.48 -4.94
N ALA A 51 -4.22 -12.95 -3.76
CA ALA A 51 -3.58 -13.76 -2.73
C ALA A 51 -4.49 -14.89 -2.20
N LYS A 52 -5.75 -14.59 -1.86
CA LYS A 52 -6.71 -15.59 -1.38
C LYS A 52 -7.00 -16.72 -2.39
N PRO A 53 -7.43 -16.46 -3.64
CA PRO A 53 -7.75 -17.53 -4.58
C PRO A 53 -6.52 -18.35 -5.00
N TYR A 54 -5.35 -17.71 -5.10
CA TYR A 54 -4.12 -18.40 -5.43
C TYR A 54 -3.68 -19.34 -4.30
N LEU A 55 -3.80 -18.90 -3.04
CA LEU A 55 -3.50 -19.74 -1.88
C LEU A 55 -4.50 -20.89 -1.70
N SER A 56 -5.79 -20.71 -2.01
CA SER A 56 -6.76 -21.81 -1.97
C SER A 56 -6.50 -22.87 -3.05
N SER A 57 -5.94 -22.47 -4.20
CA SER A 57 -5.59 -23.41 -5.28
C SER A 57 -4.36 -24.29 -4.98
N ILE A 58 -3.52 -23.88 -4.01
CA ILE A 58 -2.23 -24.50 -3.71
C ILE A 58 -2.30 -25.58 -2.61
N GLN A 59 -3.42 -25.69 -1.89
CA GLN A 59 -3.58 -26.63 -0.76
C GLN A 59 -3.34 -28.11 -1.12
N GLY A 60 -3.22 -28.49 -2.40
CA GLY A 60 -2.87 -29.84 -2.87
C GLY A 60 -1.38 -30.12 -3.17
N THR A 61 -0.48 -29.13 -3.19
CA THR A 61 0.94 -29.30 -3.59
C THR A 61 1.92 -28.82 -2.50
N ALA A 62 1.89 -29.51 -1.36
CA ALA A 62 2.45 -29.07 -0.08
C ALA A 62 3.98 -28.81 -0.01
N ASN A 63 4.81 -29.30 -0.93
CA ASN A 63 6.28 -29.27 -0.75
C ASN A 63 7.08 -28.35 -1.68
N LYS A 64 6.49 -27.80 -2.75
CA LYS A 64 7.19 -26.82 -3.63
C LYS A 64 6.60 -25.42 -3.60
N ALA A 65 5.44 -25.26 -2.98
CA ALA A 65 4.69 -24.02 -3.02
C ALA A 65 4.87 -23.11 -1.80
N SER A 66 5.64 -23.49 -0.77
CA SER A 66 5.75 -22.68 0.46
C SER A 66 6.42 -21.31 0.23
N MET A 67 7.48 -21.24 -0.59
CA MET A 67 8.13 -19.97 -0.96
C MET A 67 7.21 -19.10 -1.82
N SER A 68 6.55 -19.68 -2.82
CA SER A 68 5.63 -18.97 -3.71
C SER A 68 4.38 -18.48 -2.97
N ALA A 69 3.83 -19.31 -2.07
CA ALA A 69 2.73 -18.97 -1.18
C ALA A 69 3.11 -17.88 -0.18
N GLY A 70 4.34 -17.91 0.35
CA GLY A 70 4.89 -16.86 1.20
C GLY A 70 5.05 -15.53 0.46
N LEU A 71 5.58 -15.55 -0.78
CA LEU A 71 5.72 -14.38 -1.64
C LEU A 71 4.36 -13.78 -1.99
N ILE A 72 3.39 -14.61 -2.36
CA ILE A 72 2.05 -14.16 -2.72
C ILE A 72 1.30 -13.64 -1.48
N GLY A 73 1.50 -14.27 -0.33
CA GLY A 73 1.01 -13.79 0.97
C GLY A 73 1.62 -12.46 1.43
N HIS A 74 2.75 -12.03 0.87
CA HIS A 74 3.37 -10.71 1.12
C HIS A 74 3.27 -9.74 -0.06
N SER A 75 2.89 -10.21 -1.25
CA SER A 75 2.81 -9.40 -2.48
C SER A 75 1.86 -8.20 -2.37
N TRP A 76 0.80 -8.34 -1.56
CA TRP A 76 -0.15 -7.28 -1.28
C TRP A 76 0.50 -6.04 -0.61
N LEU A 77 1.56 -6.21 0.18
CA LEU A 77 2.31 -5.09 0.79
C LEU A 77 3.07 -4.31 -0.29
N VAL A 78 3.68 -5.01 -1.25
CA VAL A 78 4.45 -4.41 -2.34
C VAL A 78 3.53 -3.60 -3.26
N ILE A 79 2.34 -4.14 -3.56
CA ILE A 79 1.31 -3.44 -4.35
C ILE A 79 0.86 -2.16 -3.61
N GLY A 80 0.60 -2.24 -2.31
CA GLY A 80 0.27 -1.06 -1.49
C GLY A 80 1.36 0.02 -1.54
N ILE A 81 2.63 -0.38 -1.45
CA ILE A 81 3.79 0.54 -1.57
C ILE A 81 3.83 1.20 -2.96
N ILE A 82 3.67 0.42 -4.03
CA ILE A 82 3.71 0.94 -5.41
C ILE A 82 2.60 1.96 -5.63
N VAL A 83 1.38 1.68 -5.17
CA VAL A 83 0.26 2.61 -5.34
C VAL A 83 0.44 3.86 -4.49
N ALA A 84 0.91 3.73 -3.24
CA ALA A 84 1.24 4.89 -2.42
C ALA A 84 2.31 5.77 -3.08
N LEU A 85 3.34 5.18 -3.70
CA LEU A 85 4.36 5.91 -4.47
C LEU A 85 3.80 6.59 -5.72
N LEU A 86 2.87 5.94 -6.43
CA LEU A 86 2.17 6.55 -7.57
C LEU A 86 1.32 7.74 -7.14
N VAL A 87 0.54 7.61 -6.07
CA VAL A 87 -0.26 8.72 -5.54
C VAL A 87 0.63 9.87 -5.06
N TYR A 88 1.78 9.56 -4.46
CA TYR A 88 2.78 10.55 -4.09
C TYR A 88 3.32 11.29 -5.34
N LYS A 89 3.72 10.56 -6.38
CA LYS A 89 4.29 11.15 -7.59
C LYS A 89 3.30 11.94 -8.43
N PHE A 90 2.10 11.39 -8.64
CA PHE A 90 1.13 11.92 -9.60
C PHE A 90 0.12 12.87 -8.96
N ALA A 91 -0.20 12.70 -7.69
CA ALA A 91 -1.19 13.52 -7.01
C ALA A 91 -0.49 14.54 -6.09
N LEU A 92 0.25 14.07 -5.07
CA LEU A 92 0.84 14.95 -4.05
C LEU A 92 1.84 15.96 -4.65
N LEU A 93 2.84 15.49 -5.41
CA LEU A 93 3.84 16.36 -6.05
C LEU A 93 3.22 17.29 -7.10
N LYS A 94 2.14 16.87 -7.77
CA LYS A 94 1.45 17.70 -8.77
C LYS A 94 0.63 18.82 -8.13
N THR A 95 0.18 18.64 -6.88
CA THR A 95 -0.44 19.71 -6.07
C THR A 95 0.52 20.88 -5.85
N SER A 96 1.83 20.60 -5.69
CA SER A 96 2.86 21.65 -5.61
C SER A 96 2.96 22.49 -6.88
N VAL A 97 2.70 21.90 -8.05
CA VAL A 97 2.81 22.59 -9.34
C VAL A 97 1.65 23.55 -9.56
N LYS A 98 0.49 23.31 -8.92
CA LYS A 98 -0.71 24.14 -9.11
C LYS A 98 -0.74 25.42 -8.27
N ILE A 99 0.22 25.59 -7.37
CA ILE A 99 0.31 26.75 -6.45
C ILE A 99 1.41 27.75 -6.92
N SER A 100 2.20 27.41 -7.95
CA SER A 100 3.11 28.34 -8.63
C SER A 100 2.43 29.02 -9.82
#